data_AF-A0A2V6MMC5-F1
#
_entry.id   AF-A0A2V6MMC5-F1
#
_cell.length_a   1.000
_cell.length_b   1.000
_cell.length_c   1.000
_cell.angle_alpha   90.00
_cell.angle_beta   90.00
_cell.angle_gamma   90.00
#
_symmetry.space_group_name_H-M   'P 1'
#
loop_
_entity.id
_entity.type
_entity.pdbx_description
1 polymer ?
#
loop_
_entity_poly.entity_id
_entity_poly.type
_entity_poly.pdbx_seq_one_letter_code
_entity_poly.pdbx_strand_id
1 'polypeptide(L)'
;LTKWLTPVLAPLHFPPDLLPLALMRPLSGSATLALLTEIVHRLGPDNIVSLTAATIYGSTETTFYVAAVYFGSVGVKQTRHAIPAGLLADLVGVIASVAICRAML
;
A
#
# COMPACT_ATOMS: atom_id res chain seq x y z
N LEU A 1 15.93 6.84 -2.82
CA LEU A 1 15.11 6.14 -1.82
C LEU A 1 15.35 4.63 -1.81
N THR A 2 15.19 3.96 -2.95
CA THR A 2 15.25 2.50 -3.10
C THR A 2 16.57 1.86 -2.65
N LYS A 3 17.71 2.54 -2.90
CA LYS A 3 19.06 2.11 -2.47
C LYS A 3 19.28 2.14 -0.96
N TRP A 4 18.49 2.91 -0.22
CA TRP A 4 18.60 3.03 1.25
C TRP A 4 17.68 2.05 1.98
N LEU A 5 16.56 1.66 1.35
CA LEU A 5 15.61 0.69 1.89
C LEU A 5 15.94 -0.76 1.48
N THR A 6 16.94 -0.95 0.63
CA THR A 6 17.38 -2.25 0.13
C THR A 6 17.62 -3.32 1.21
N PRO A 7 18.24 -3.04 2.39
CA PRO A 7 18.46 -4.10 3.38
C PRO A 7 17.17 -4.66 3.99
N VAL A 8 16.07 -3.89 3.99
CA VAL A 8 14.75 -4.34 4.46
C VAL A 8 13.93 -4.95 3.33
N LEU A 9 14.05 -4.39 2.12
CA LEU A 9 13.30 -4.82 0.94
C LEU A 9 13.88 -6.09 0.27
N ALA A 10 15.19 -6.33 0.40
CA ALA A 10 15.89 -7.48 -0.18
C ALA A 10 15.41 -8.85 0.36
N PRO A 11 15.30 -9.07 1.68
CA PRO A 11 14.76 -10.34 2.19
C PRO A 11 13.28 -10.55 1.80
N LEU A 12 12.52 -9.47 1.63
CA LEU A 12 11.12 -9.50 1.16
C LEU A 12 10.99 -9.63 -0.37
N HIS A 13 12.10 -9.54 -1.11
CA HIS A 13 12.12 -9.39 -2.57
C HIS A 13 11.08 -8.36 -3.06
N PHE A 14 10.94 -7.25 -2.34
CA PHE A 14 9.89 -6.27 -2.62
C PHE A 14 10.16 -5.56 -3.97
N PRO A 15 9.21 -5.58 -4.92
CA PRO A 15 9.40 -4.90 -6.20
C PRO A 15 9.52 -3.38 -5.99
N PRO A 16 10.62 -2.75 -6.46
CA PRO A 16 10.87 -1.34 -6.20
C PRO A 16 9.81 -0.40 -6.82
N ASP A 17 9.17 -0.84 -7.91
CA ASP A 17 8.08 -0.12 -8.57
C ASP A 17 6.84 0.04 -7.70
N LEU A 18 6.68 -0.80 -6.66
CA LEU A 18 5.56 -0.73 -5.72
C LEU A 18 5.81 0.23 -4.56
N LEU A 19 7.05 0.73 -4.40
CA LEU A 19 7.40 1.60 -3.27
C LEU A 19 6.60 2.92 -3.26
N PRO A 20 6.46 3.65 -4.39
CA PRO A 20 5.63 4.85 -4.42
C PRO A 20 4.16 4.54 -4.10
N LEU A 21 3.65 3.41 -4.59
CA LEU A 21 2.28 2.96 -4.36
C LEU A 21 2.05 2.67 -2.87
N ALA A 22 2.93 1.91 -2.23
CA ALA A 22 2.84 1.56 -0.81
C ALA A 22 2.92 2.80 0.10
N LEU A 23 3.72 3.81 -0.26
CA LEU A 23 3.83 5.06 0.49
C LEU A 23 2.61 5.97 0.30
N MET A 24 2.02 5.99 -0.89
CA MET A 24 0.85 6.81 -1.19
C MET A 24 -0.45 6.20 -0.64
N ARG A 25 -0.50 4.88 -0.44
CA ARG A 25 -1.71 4.16 -0.06
C ARG A 25 -2.40 4.70 1.20
N PRO A 26 -1.70 4.93 2.33
CA PRO A 26 -2.34 5.45 3.54
C PRO A 26 -2.83 6.90 3.41
N LEU A 27 -2.34 7.63 2.40
CA LEU A 27 -2.62 9.05 2.19
C LEU A 27 -3.79 9.29 1.25
N SER A 28 -3.86 8.55 0.13
CA SER A 28 -4.85 8.80 -0.92
C SER A 28 -5.14 7.57 -1.79
N GLY A 29 -6.42 7.25 -1.93
CA GLY A 29 -6.89 6.15 -2.79
C GLY A 29 -6.79 6.52 -4.26
N SER A 30 -7.21 7.73 -4.64
CA SER A 30 -7.18 8.19 -6.03
C SER A 30 -5.76 8.31 -6.58
N ALA A 31 -4.80 8.80 -5.79
CA ALA A 31 -3.41 8.88 -6.21
C ALA A 31 -2.80 7.47 -6.36
N THR A 32 -3.14 6.55 -5.45
CA THR A 32 -2.70 5.15 -5.54
C THR A 32 -3.30 4.45 -6.76
N LEU A 33 -4.57 4.73 -7.11
CA LEU A 33 -5.22 4.20 -8.30
C LEU A 33 -4.54 4.68 -9.59
N ALA A 34 -4.11 5.94 -9.63
CA ALA A 34 -3.34 6.47 -10.76
C ALA A 34 -2.00 5.73 -10.91
N LEU A 35 -1.29 5.49 -9.81
CA LEU A 35 -0.05 4.71 -9.80
C LEU A 35 -0.27 3.25 -10.24
N LEU A 36 -1.33 2.60 -9.76
CA LEU A 36 -1.70 1.26 -10.18
C LEU A 36 -1.96 1.21 -11.69
N THR A 37 -2.76 2.15 -12.20
CA THR A 37 -3.09 2.25 -13.63
C THR A 37 -1.83 2.43 -14.48
N GLU A 38 -0.90 3.25 -14.03
CA GLU A 38 0.39 3.46 -14.69
C GLU A 38 1.24 2.18 -14.70
N ILE A 39 1.30 1.44 -13.58
CA ILE A 39 2.01 0.16 -13.50
C ILE A 39 1.41 -0.85 -14.47
N VAL A 40 0.08 -0.99 -14.49
CA VAL A 40 -0.64 -1.90 -15.39
C VAL A 40 -0.41 -1.52 -16.85
N HIS A 41 -0.45 -0.24 -17.21
CA HIS A 41 -0.15 0.21 -18.57
C HIS A 41 1.28 -0.12 -18.99
N ARG A 42 2.26 0.04 -18.08
CA ARG A 42 3.68 -0.18 -18.39
C ARG A 42 4.08 -1.65 -18.44
N LEU A 43 3.53 -2.48 -17.55
CA LEU A 43 3.97 -3.87 -17.38
C LEU A 43 2.98 -4.91 -17.92
N GLY A 44 1.75 -4.49 -18.23
CA GLY A 44 0.64 -5.37 -18.60
C GLY A 44 -0.10 -5.92 -17.37
N PRO A 45 -1.37 -6.35 -17.54
CA PRO A 45 -2.22 -6.83 -16.45
C PRO A 45 -1.77 -8.17 -15.86
N ASP A 46 -1.14 -9.03 -16.66
CA ASP A 46 -0.70 -10.38 -16.22
C ASP A 46 0.65 -10.38 -15.50
N ASN A 47 1.31 -9.22 -15.40
CA ASN A 47 2.59 -9.11 -14.73
C ASN A 47 2.44 -9.25 -13.21
N ILE A 48 3.30 -10.04 -12.57
CA ILE A 48 3.30 -10.22 -11.11
C ILE A 48 3.36 -8.89 -10.33
N VAL A 49 4.07 -7.88 -10.85
CA VAL A 49 4.15 -6.54 -10.22
C VAL A 49 2.79 -5.83 -10.31
N SER A 50 2.12 -5.90 -11.47
CA SER A 50 0.78 -5.32 -11.66
C SER A 50 -0.26 -6.01 -10.77
N LEU A 51 -0.20 -7.34 -10.68
CA LEU A 51 -1.08 -8.12 -9.81
C LEU A 51 -0.83 -7.79 -8.33
N THR A 52 0.44 -7.71 -7.92
CA THR A 52 0.80 -7.30 -6.55
C THR A 52 0.34 -5.88 -6.26
N ALA A 53 0.50 -4.94 -7.20
CA ALA A 53 0.00 -3.57 -7.07
C ALA A 53 -1.52 -3.54 -6.85
N ALA A 54 -2.27 -4.35 -7.62
CA ALA A 54 -3.72 -4.47 -7.49
C ALA A 54 -4.12 -5.08 -6.13
N THR A 55 -3.41 -6.10 -5.66
CA THR A 55 -3.65 -6.70 -4.34
C THR A 55 -3.36 -5.72 -3.21
N ILE A 56 -2.27 -4.95 -3.28
CA ILE A 56 -2.00 -3.87 -2.32
C ILE A 56 -3.16 -2.88 -2.33
N TYR A 57 -3.56 -2.40 -3.51
CA TYR A 57 -4.65 -1.43 -3.64
C TYR A 57 -5.96 -1.94 -3.02
N GLY A 58 -6.31 -3.21 -3.25
CA GLY A 58 -7.56 -3.80 -2.76
C GLY A 58 -7.57 -4.26 -1.29
N SER A 59 -6.41 -4.48 -0.66
CA SER A 59 -6.30 -5.07 0.68
C SER A 59 -6.00 -4.09 1.81
N THR A 60 -5.74 -2.82 1.48
CA THR A 60 -5.30 -1.78 2.42
C THR A 60 -6.22 -0.58 2.34
N GLU A 61 -6.07 0.37 3.27
CA GLU A 61 -6.94 1.54 3.37
C GLU A 61 -6.20 2.86 3.23
N THR A 62 -6.97 3.94 3.17
CA THR A 62 -6.45 5.31 3.24
C THR A 62 -6.42 5.81 4.69
N THR A 63 -5.53 5.27 5.53
CA THR A 63 -5.50 5.52 6.98
C THR A 63 -5.66 7.00 7.38
N PHE A 64 -4.95 7.92 6.73
CA PHE A 64 -5.05 9.36 7.05
C PHE A 64 -6.37 9.99 6.59
N TYR A 65 -6.90 9.55 5.44
CA TYR A 65 -8.20 10.02 4.95
C TYR A 65 -9.33 9.51 5.85
N VAL A 66 -9.30 8.24 6.26
CA VAL A 66 -10.24 7.68 7.25
C VAL A 66 -10.16 8.44 8.57
N ALA A 67 -8.95 8.72 9.05
CA ALA A 67 -8.75 9.48 10.28
C ALA A 67 -9.25 10.94 10.19
N ALA A 68 -9.17 11.58 9.02
CA ALA A 68 -9.66 12.95 8.84
C ALA A 68 -11.17 13.01 8.60
N VAL A 69 -11.68 12.19 7.69
CA VAL A 69 -13.07 12.29 7.21
C VAL A 69 -14.02 11.44 8.05
N TYR A 70 -13.66 10.20 8.36
CA TYR A 70 -14.60 9.28 9.02
C TYR A 70 -14.64 9.54 10.52
N PHE A 71 -13.48 9.71 11.16
CA PHE A 71 -13.45 10.11 12.57
C PHE A 71 -13.96 11.55 12.77
N GLY A 72 -13.70 12.43 11.79
CA GLY A 72 -14.21 13.81 11.79
C GLY A 72 -15.74 13.86 11.74
N SER A 73 -16.39 13.03 10.91
CA SER A 73 -17.85 13.06 10.72
C SER A 73 -18.64 12.62 11.94
N VAL A 74 -18.07 11.75 12.78
CA VAL A 74 -18.70 11.27 14.04
C VAL A 74 -18.07 11.86 15.31
N GLY A 75 -17.16 12.84 15.17
CA GLY A 75 -16.59 13.58 16.29
C GLY A 75 -15.64 12.79 17.21
N VAL A 76 -14.93 11.80 16.67
CA VAL A 76 -13.95 10.99 17.43
C VAL A 76 -12.75 11.85 17.79
N LYS A 77 -12.51 12.02 19.10
CA LYS A 77 -11.40 12.84 19.64
C LYS A 77 -10.15 12.03 20.01
N GLN A 78 -10.29 10.71 20.22
CA GLN A 78 -9.20 9.84 20.67
C GLN A 78 -8.59 9.05 19.51
N THR A 79 -7.70 9.67 18.74
CA THR A 79 -7.09 9.06 17.54
C THR A 79 -5.66 8.57 17.75
N ARG A 80 -5.07 8.81 18.94
CA ARG A 80 -3.67 8.50 19.28
C ARG A 80 -3.21 7.11 18.85
N HIS A 81 -4.03 6.09 19.10
CA HIS A 81 -3.69 4.69 18.78
C HIS A 81 -4.22 4.25 17.41
N ALA A 82 -5.21 4.96 16.86
CA ALA A 82 -5.86 4.57 15.62
C ALA A 82 -4.94 4.76 14.40
N ILE A 83 -4.21 5.88 14.34
CA ILE A 83 -3.27 6.14 13.25
C ILE A 83 -2.13 5.11 13.21
N PRO A 84 -1.37 4.87 14.30
CA PRO A 84 -0.31 3.86 14.26
C PRO A 84 -0.85 2.44 14.04
N ALA A 85 -2.03 2.10 14.57
CA ALA A 85 -2.66 0.80 14.28
C ALA A 85 -3.03 0.65 12.79
N GLY A 86 -3.61 1.70 12.18
CA GLY A 86 -3.94 1.71 10.75
C GLY A 86 -2.69 1.61 9.86
N LEU A 87 -1.64 2.37 10.17
CA LEU A 87 -0.37 2.29 9.44
C LEU A 87 0.31 0.92 9.56
N LEU A 88 0.22 0.28 10.73
CA LEU A 88 0.70 -1.10 10.90
C LEU A 88 -0.16 -2.09 10.09
N ALA A 89 -1.48 -1.92 10.07
CA ALA A 89 -2.36 -2.74 9.24
C ALA A 89 -2.04 -2.58 7.74
N ASP A 90 -1.85 -1.35 7.27
CA ASP A 90 -1.45 -1.06 5.89
C ASP A 90 -0.08 -1.69 5.56
N LEU A 91 0.90 -1.57 6.46
CA LEU A 91 2.22 -2.18 6.30
C LEU A 91 2.13 -3.71 6.19
N VAL A 92 1.36 -4.34 7.08
CA VAL A 92 1.12 -5.78 7.05
C VAL A 92 0.42 -6.18 5.76
N GLY A 93 -0.59 -5.43 5.31
CA GLY A 93 -1.29 -5.66 4.05
C GLY A 93 -0.36 -5.58 2.83
N VAL A 94 0.56 -4.62 2.81
CA VAL A 94 1.59 -4.50 1.76
C VAL A 94 2.53 -5.71 1.76
N ILE A 95 3.05 -6.10 2.93
CA ILE A 95 3.96 -7.25 3.06
C ILE A 95 3.24 -8.54 2.67
N ALA A 96 2.01 -8.74 3.15
CA ALA A 96 1.19 -9.91 2.85
C ALA A 96 0.86 -9.99 1.36
N SER A 97 0.54 -8.86 0.71
CA SER A 97 0.30 -8.83 -0.74
C SER A 97 1.50 -9.34 -1.52
N VAL A 98 2.71 -8.88 -1.17
CA VAL A 98 3.95 -9.32 -1.83
C VAL A 98 4.22 -10.80 -1.58
N ALA A 99 4.05 -11.27 -0.33
CA ALA A 99 4.29 -12.66 0.03
C ALA A 99 3.29 -13.61 -0.66
N ILE A 100 2.00 -13.28 -0.66
CA ILE A 100 0.94 -14.11 -1.23
C ILE A 100 1.04 -14.13 -2.76
N CYS A 101 1.19 -12.96 -3.40
CA CYS A 101 1.34 -12.91 -4.86
C CYS A 101 2.56 -13.73 -5.31
N ARG A 102 3.68 -13.69 -4.57
CA ARG A 102 4.85 -14.53 -4.87
C ARG A 102 4.64 -16.02 -4.62
N ALA A 103 3.80 -16.38 -3.65
CA ALA A 103 3.54 -17.78 -3.34
C ALA A 103 2.56 -18.42 -4.35
N MET A 104 1.68 -17.62 -4.96
CA MET A 104 0.59 -18.11 -5.81
C MET A 104 0.81 -17.88 -7.32
N LEU A 105 1.67 -16.94 -7.72
CA LEU A 105 1.91 -16.54 -9.12
C LEU A 105 3.37 -16.76 -9.51
#